data_AF-A0A7C3EWS7-F1
#
_entry.id   AF-A0A7C3EWS7-F1
#
_cell.length_a   1.000
_cell.length_b   1.000
_cell.length_c   1.000
_cell.angle_alpha   90.00
_cell.angle_beta   90.00
_cell.angle_gamma   90.00
#
_symmetry.space_group_name_H-M   'P 1'
#
loop_
_entity.id
_entity.type
_entity.pdbx_description
1 polymer ?
#
loop_
_entity_poly.entity_id
_entity_poly.type
_entity_poly.pdbx_seq_one_letter_code
_entity_poly.pdbx_strand_id
1 'polypeptide(L)'
;MSILLKGFLMIIEENLPRKLYLPEIQQKTGIENQLTPQNTKFSDTLNGFIKDVDSLQKESATMTEKFIKGEPVDIHDVMISAEKAKTSFQLLMEVRNKFLDLYREVLRMQV
;
A
#
# COMPACT_ATOMS: atom_id res chain seq x y z
N MET A 1 34.76 27.77 60.34
CA MET A 1 35.01 27.76 58.89
C MET A 1 34.24 26.64 58.17
N SER A 2 32.98 26.35 58.55
CA SER A 2 32.19 25.25 57.96
C SER A 2 30.75 25.65 57.57
N ILE A 3 30.36 26.91 57.83
CA ILE A 3 29.02 27.43 57.51
C ILE A 3 29.02 28.14 56.14
N LEU A 4 30.13 28.79 55.77
CA LEU A 4 30.29 29.45 54.47
C LEU A 4 30.49 28.45 53.31
N LEU A 5 31.00 27.25 53.58
CA LEU A 5 31.18 26.22 52.55
C LEU A 5 29.87 25.48 52.22
N LYS A 6 28.96 25.31 53.20
CA LYS A 6 27.61 24.76 53.00
C LYS A 6 26.69 25.70 52.21
N GLY A 7 26.84 27.02 52.40
CA GLY A 7 26.11 28.02 51.61
C GLY A 7 26.54 28.07 50.15
N PHE A 8 27.84 27.90 49.88
CA PHE A 8 28.35 27.84 48.50
C PHE A 8 27.96 26.54 47.77
N LEU A 9 27.87 25.41 48.48
CA LEU A 9 27.38 24.15 47.92
C LEU A 9 25.88 24.19 47.58
N MET A 10 25.09 25.00 48.30
CA MET A 10 23.65 25.16 48.04
C MET A 10 23.34 25.94 46.75
N ILE A 11 24.27 26.80 46.30
CA ILE A 11 24.11 27.58 45.05
C ILE A 11 24.53 26.77 43.81
N ILE A 12 25.33 25.71 43.96
CA ILE A 12 25.77 24.87 42.84
C ILE A 12 24.82 23.69 42.56
N GLU A 13 24.01 23.26 43.54
CA GLU A 13 22.93 22.26 43.32
C GLU A 13 21.61 22.90 42.80
N GLU A 14 21.49 24.22 42.80
CA GLU A 14 20.31 24.95 42.32
C GLU A 14 20.34 25.20 40.79
N ASN A 15 20.87 24.25 40.02
CA ASN A 15 20.68 24.23 38.57
C ASN A 15 20.65 22.81 37.99
N LEU A 16 20.16 21.84 38.77
CA LEU A 16 19.48 20.73 38.10
C LEU A 16 18.12 21.26 37.66
N PRO A 17 17.77 21.15 36.36
CA PRO A 17 16.42 21.48 35.93
C PRO A 17 15.48 20.66 36.82
N ARG A 18 14.52 21.32 37.49
CA ARG A 18 13.45 20.63 38.23
C ARG A 18 13.03 19.48 37.35
N LYS A 19 13.25 18.23 37.80
CA LYS A 19 12.60 17.08 37.17
C LYS A 19 11.13 17.44 37.24
N LEU A 20 10.56 17.86 36.11
CA LEU A 20 9.12 17.87 35.94
C LEU A 20 8.75 16.44 36.32
N TYR A 21 8.00 16.29 37.39
CA TYR A 21 7.24 15.07 37.58
C TYR A 21 6.17 15.15 36.51
N LEU A 22 6.50 14.65 35.31
CA LEU A 22 5.49 14.27 34.36
C LEU A 22 4.66 13.23 35.09
N PRO A 23 3.33 13.38 35.23
CA PRO A 23 2.54 12.20 35.54
C PRO A 23 2.93 11.17 34.49
N GLU A 24 3.31 9.97 34.91
CA GLU A 24 3.35 8.83 34.00
C GLU A 24 1.93 8.70 33.46
N ILE A 25 1.67 9.34 32.32
CA ILE A 25 0.65 8.89 31.41
C ILE A 25 1.04 7.44 31.17
N GLN A 26 0.33 6.53 31.84
CA GLN A 26 0.14 5.17 31.38
C GLN A 26 -0.52 5.31 30.02
N GLN A 27 0.30 5.64 29.02
CA GLN A 27 -0.01 5.35 27.65
C GLN A 27 0.01 3.83 27.63
N LYS A 28 -1.17 3.26 27.86
CA LYS A 28 -1.55 2.06 27.16
C LYS A 28 -1.60 2.43 25.67
N THR A 29 -0.45 2.76 25.08
CA THR A 29 -0.21 2.79 23.64
C THR A 29 -0.13 1.34 23.19
N GLY A 30 -1.22 0.61 23.41
CA GLY A 30 -1.62 -0.50 22.57
C GLY A 30 -2.20 0.05 21.28
N ILE A 31 -1.44 0.90 20.60
CA ILE A 31 -1.45 1.04 19.15
C ILE A 31 0.03 1.17 18.79
N GLU A 32 0.77 0.09 19.04
CA GLU A 32 1.72 -0.35 18.02
C GLU A 32 0.85 -0.48 16.77
N ASN A 33 0.74 0.61 16.00
CA ASN A 33 0.32 0.51 14.61
C ASN A 33 1.43 -0.32 14.01
N GLN A 34 1.23 -1.64 14.11
CA GLN A 34 1.68 -2.56 13.12
C GLN A 34 1.30 -1.86 11.82
N LEU A 35 2.31 -1.26 11.17
CA LEU A 35 2.42 -1.29 9.74
C LEU A 35 2.47 -2.78 9.38
N THR A 36 1.35 -3.46 9.63
CA THR A 36 1.03 -4.71 8.99
C THR A 36 1.25 -4.41 7.51
N PRO A 37 1.86 -5.31 6.76
CA PRO A 37 2.05 -5.12 5.33
C PRO A 37 0.68 -5.16 4.64
N GLN A 38 -0.15 -4.14 4.83
CA GLN A 38 -1.37 -3.92 4.06
C GLN A 38 -1.00 -3.61 2.59
N ASN A 39 0.24 -3.14 2.37
CA ASN A 39 0.82 -2.91 1.05
C ASN A 39 1.01 -4.21 0.24
N THR A 40 1.27 -5.36 0.90
CA THR A 40 1.35 -6.64 0.15
C THR A 40 -0.02 -7.05 -0.36
N LYS A 41 -1.09 -6.91 0.45
CA LYS A 41 -2.45 -7.32 0.05
C LYS A 41 -2.95 -6.64 -1.23
N PHE A 42 -2.70 -5.34 -1.40
CA PHE A 42 -3.09 -4.63 -2.63
C PHE A 42 -2.23 -5.06 -3.83
N SER A 43 -0.91 -5.12 -3.66
CA SER A 43 0.00 -5.61 -4.70
C SER A 43 -0.35 -7.03 -5.15
N ASP A 44 -0.68 -7.92 -4.21
CA ASP A 44 -1.09 -9.30 -4.48
C ASP A 44 -2.42 -9.34 -5.25
N THR A 45 -3.37 -8.49 -4.88
CA THR A 45 -4.66 -8.37 -5.59
C THR A 45 -4.46 -7.85 -7.01
N LEU A 46 -3.63 -6.81 -7.20
CA LEU A 46 -3.32 -6.26 -8.53
C LEU A 46 -2.58 -7.29 -9.39
N ASN A 47 -1.62 -8.01 -8.82
CA ASN A 47 -0.93 -9.10 -9.50
C ASN A 47 -1.88 -10.24 -9.88
N GLY A 48 -2.85 -10.56 -9.02
CA GLY A 48 -3.93 -11.49 -9.33
C GLY A 48 -4.74 -11.02 -10.52
N PHE A 49 -5.20 -9.77 -10.50
CA PHE A 49 -5.99 -9.20 -11.59
C PHE A 49 -5.23 -9.15 -12.93
N ILE A 50 -3.92 -8.86 -12.91
CA ILE A 50 -3.07 -8.93 -14.11
C ILE A 50 -3.03 -10.35 -14.68
N LYS A 51 -2.88 -11.37 -13.82
CA LYS A 51 -2.90 -12.77 -14.25
C LYS A 51 -4.26 -13.18 -14.80
N ASP A 52 -5.35 -12.69 -14.20
CA ASP A 52 -6.70 -12.96 -14.67
C ASP A 52 -6.92 -12.37 -16.07
N VAL A 53 -6.48 -11.13 -16.30
CA VAL A 53 -6.54 -10.48 -17.62
C VAL A 53 -5.70 -11.23 -18.65
N ASP A 54 -4.50 -11.69 -18.30
CA ASP A 54 -3.66 -12.53 -19.18
C ASP A 54 -4.35 -13.86 -19.52
N SER A 55 -4.99 -14.50 -18.53
CA SER A 55 -5.77 -15.73 -18.75
C SER A 55 -6.94 -15.48 -19.70
N LEU A 56 -7.71 -14.40 -19.52
CA LEU A 56 -8.82 -14.04 -20.40
C LEU A 56 -8.35 -13.76 -21.84
N GLN A 57 -7.21 -13.10 -22.01
CA GLN A 57 -6.63 -12.88 -23.33
C GLN A 57 -6.23 -14.19 -24.02
N LYS A 58 -5.57 -15.10 -23.29
CA LYS A 58 -5.20 -16.43 -23.82
C LYS A 58 -6.42 -17.29 -24.14
N GLU A 59 -7.44 -17.25 -23.30
CA GLU A 59 -8.70 -17.93 -23.54
C GLU A 59 -9.37 -17.42 -24.83
N SER A 60 -9.50 -16.09 -24.98
CA SER A 60 -10.05 -15.49 -26.20
C SER A 60 -9.25 -15.86 -27.46
N ALA A 61 -7.91 -15.85 -27.38
CA ALA A 61 -7.05 -16.26 -28.49
C ALA A 61 -7.26 -17.74 -28.83
N THR A 62 -7.36 -18.61 -27.83
CA THR A 62 -7.61 -20.05 -28.01
C THR A 62 -8.97 -20.29 -28.64
N MET A 63 -10.03 -19.65 -28.15
CA MET A 63 -11.37 -19.77 -28.72
C MET A 63 -11.41 -19.31 -30.18
N THR A 64 -10.74 -18.20 -30.49
CA THR A 64 -10.60 -17.68 -31.85
C THR A 64 -9.87 -18.68 -32.74
N GLU A 65 -8.77 -19.25 -32.28
CA GLU A 65 -7.99 -20.24 -33.03
C GLU A 65 -8.81 -21.50 -33.32
N LYS A 66 -9.52 -22.03 -32.33
CA LYS A 66 -10.40 -23.20 -32.49
C LYS A 66 -11.50 -22.94 -33.52
N PHE A 67 -12.13 -21.76 -33.45
CA PHE A 67 -13.15 -21.36 -34.41
C PHE A 67 -12.59 -21.30 -35.84
N ILE A 68 -11.42 -20.69 -36.04
CA ILE A 68 -10.76 -20.61 -37.36
C ILE A 68 -10.39 -22.00 -37.89
N LYS A 69 -10.02 -22.93 -37.00
CA LYS A 69 -9.72 -24.34 -37.34
C LYS A 69 -10.97 -25.17 -37.68
N GLY A 70 -12.18 -24.62 -37.50
CA GLY A 70 -13.44 -25.34 -37.72
C GLY A 70 -13.76 -26.35 -36.62
N GLU A 71 -13.15 -26.23 -35.44
CA GLU A 71 -13.56 -26.99 -34.26
C GLU A 71 -14.99 -26.60 -33.85
N PRO A 72 -15.75 -27.48 -33.16
CA PRO A 72 -17.13 -27.22 -32.75
C PRO A 72 -17.20 -26.21 -31.60
N VAL A 73 -16.96 -24.93 -31.92
CA VAL A 73 -17.03 -23.78 -30.99
C VAL A 73 -18.04 -22.77 -31.54
N ASP A 74 -18.94 -22.29 -30.69
CA ASP A 74 -19.92 -21.27 -31.09
C ASP A 74 -19.24 -19.91 -31.25
N ILE A 75 -19.58 -19.19 -32.32
CA ILE A 75 -19.10 -17.83 -32.56
C ILE A 75 -19.48 -16.86 -31.44
N HIS A 76 -20.64 -17.06 -30.79
CA HIS A 76 -21.06 -16.25 -29.65
C HIS A 76 -20.09 -16.40 -28.48
N ASP A 77 -19.59 -17.61 -28.21
CA ASP A 77 -18.62 -17.85 -27.15
C ASP A 77 -17.27 -17.18 -27.43
N VAL A 78 -16.84 -17.20 -28.70
CA VAL A 78 -15.64 -16.47 -29.15
C VAL A 78 -15.83 -14.97 -28.92
N MET A 79 -16.98 -14.40 -29.32
CA MET A 79 -17.27 -12.97 -29.15
C MET A 79 -17.37 -12.58 -27.66
N ILE A 80 -18.00 -13.41 -26.83
CA ILE A 80 -18.11 -13.19 -25.38
C ILE A 80 -16.73 -13.22 -24.73
N SER A 81 -15.89 -14.22 -25.06
CA SER A 81 -14.53 -14.32 -24.52
C SER A 81 -13.68 -13.12 -24.92
N ALA A 82 -13.79 -12.66 -26.19
CA ALA A 82 -13.11 -11.48 -26.67
C ALA A 82 -13.55 -10.20 -25.93
N GLU A 83 -14.85 -10.01 -25.72
CA GLU A 83 -15.35 -8.80 -25.04
C GLU A 83 -14.98 -8.80 -23.54
N LYS A 84 -14.97 -9.97 -22.89
CA LYS A 84 -14.47 -10.13 -21.52
C LYS A 84 -13.00 -9.74 -21.40
N ALA A 85 -12.16 -10.23 -22.32
CA ALA A 85 -10.73 -9.91 -22.36
C ALA A 85 -10.52 -8.40 -22.59
N LYS A 86 -11.25 -7.81 -23.55
CA LYS A 86 -11.17 -6.38 -23.88
C LYS A 86 -11.59 -5.49 -22.72
N THR A 87 -12.74 -5.75 -22.10
CA THR A 87 -13.25 -4.93 -20.99
C THR A 87 -12.32 -5.02 -19.77
N SER A 88 -11.85 -6.22 -19.44
CA SER A 88 -10.94 -6.42 -18.31
C SER A 88 -9.58 -5.73 -18.53
N PHE A 89 -9.06 -5.78 -19.77
CA PHE A 89 -7.84 -5.08 -20.13
C PHE A 89 -7.99 -3.55 -20.05
N GLN A 90 -9.12 -3.01 -20.51
CA GLN A 90 -9.42 -1.58 -20.39
C GLN A 90 -9.43 -1.16 -18.91
N LEU A 91 -10.07 -1.95 -18.04
CA LEU A 91 -10.04 -1.70 -16.60
C LEU A 91 -8.62 -1.71 -16.03
N LEU A 92 -7.79 -2.67 -16.43
CA LEU A 92 -6.38 -2.73 -16.01
C LEU A 92 -5.60 -1.46 -16.41
N MET A 93 -5.82 -0.95 -17.62
CA MET A 93 -5.19 0.28 -18.10
C MET A 93 -5.59 1.49 -17.25
N GLU A 94 -6.86 1.60 -16.88
CA GLU A 94 -7.33 2.66 -15.97
C GLU A 94 -6.68 2.58 -14.59
N VAL A 95 -6.57 1.37 -14.03
CA VAL A 95 -5.87 1.15 -12.75
C VAL A 95 -4.39 1.52 -12.86
N ARG A 96 -3.72 1.11 -13.94
CA ARG A 96 -2.32 1.46 -14.21
C ARG A 96 -2.12 2.97 -14.28
N ASN A 97 -2.99 3.69 -15.00
CA ASN A 97 -2.93 5.14 -15.12
C ASN A 97 -3.10 5.81 -13.76
N LYS A 98 -4.12 5.42 -12.98
CA LYS A 98 -4.36 5.95 -11.63
C LYS A 98 -3.17 5.69 -10.69
N PHE A 99 -2.54 4.52 -10.77
CA PHE A 99 -1.36 4.22 -9.94
C PHE A 99 -0.18 5.14 -10.27
N LEU A 100 0.08 5.40 -11.56
CA LEU A 100 1.12 6.34 -11.98
C LEU A 100 0.82 7.76 -11.49
N ASP A 101 -0.44 8.18 -11.51
CA ASP A 101 -0.86 9.49 -11.01
C ASP A 101 -0.69 9.61 -9.50
N LEU A 102 -1.09 8.59 -8.73
CA LEU A 102 -0.89 8.56 -7.28
C LEU A 102 0.60 8.60 -6.92
N TYR A 103 1.45 7.86 -7.64
CA TYR A 103 2.89 7.91 -7.46
C TYR A 103 3.45 9.33 -7.69
N ARG A 104 3.00 10.01 -8.76
CA ARG A 104 3.39 11.40 -9.04
C ARG A 104 2.90 12.38 -7.98
N GLU A 105 1.70 12.18 -7.43
CA GLU A 105 1.11 13.05 -6.42
C GLU A 105 1.85 12.96 -5.08
N VAL A 106 2.24 11.75 -4.64
CA VAL A 106 3.04 11.57 -3.42
C VAL A 106 4.38 12.33 -3.50
N LEU A 107 4.99 12.40 -4.68
CA LEU A 107 6.23 13.16 -4.90
C LEU A 107 6.00 14.68 -4.81
N ARG A 108 4.82 15.18 -5.18
CA ARG A 108 4.46 16.60 -5.08
C ARG A 108 4.14 17.06 -3.66
N MET A 109 3.74 16.15 -2.78
CA MET A 109 3.47 16.49 -1.38
C MET A 109 4.74 16.71 -0.53
N GLN A 110 5.92 16.28 -0.99
CA GLN A 110 7.17 16.34 -0.23
C GLN A 110 8.03 17.60 -0.50
N VAL A 111 7.52 18.59 -1.23
CA VAL A 111 8.19 19.89 -1.42
C VAL A 111 7.63 20.97 -0.52
#